data_AF-W7YFB7-F1
#
_entry.id   AF-W7YFB7-F1
#
_cell.length_a   1.000
_cell.length_b   1.000
_cell.length_c   1.000
_cell.angle_alpha   90.00
_cell.angle_beta   90.00
_cell.angle_gamma   90.00
#
_symmetry.space_group_name_H-M   'P 1'
#
loop_
_entity.id
_entity.type
_entity.pdbx_description
1 polymer ?
#
loop_
_entity_poly.entity_id
_entity_poly.type
_entity_poly.pdbx_seq_one_letter_code
_entity_poly.pdbx_strand_id
1 'polypeptide(L)' 'MEFIYEVDGGDFGKAGNASSAVKKILKQLNVHPKIVKRTVVALYEAEVNIVAHAYKA' A
#
# COMPACT_ATOMS: atom_id res chain seq x y z
N MET A 1 -1.85 0.97 18.16
CA MET A 1 -2.04 -0.09 17.13
C MET A 1 -1.00 0.18 16.06
N GLU A 2 -0.17 -0.80 15.74
CA GLU A 2 0.90 -0.69 14.74
C GLU A 2 0.64 -1.73 13.65
N PHE A 3 0.81 -1.34 12.39
CA PHE A 3 0.61 -2.22 11.24
C PHE A 3 1.92 -2.29 10.46
N ILE A 4 2.42 -3.50 10.25
CA ILE A 4 3.65 -3.77 9.51
C ILE A 4 3.28 -4.62 8.30
N TYR A 5 3.72 -4.20 7.12
CA TYR A 5 3.50 -4.90 5.86
C TYR A 5 4.84 -5.08 5.16
N GLU A 6 5.16 -6.32 4.79
CA GLU A 6 6.37 -6.63 4.03
C GLU A 6 6.11 -6.43 2.54
N VAL A 7 7.04 -5.73 1.87
CA VAL A 7 7.02 -5.48 0.43
C VAL A 7 8.38 -5.85 -0.12
N ASP A 8 8.45 -6.91 -0.90
CA ASP A 8 9.68 -7.45 -1.46
C ASP A 8 9.94 -6.92 -2.87
N GLY A 9 11.18 -6.53 -3.14
CA GLY A 9 11.66 -6.22 -4.49
C GLY A 9 11.39 -7.37 -5.47
N GLY A 10 10.84 -7.05 -6.65
CA GLY A 10 10.50 -8.02 -7.69
C GLY A 10 9.19 -8.78 -7.49
N ASP A 11 8.53 -8.69 -6.33
CA ASP A 11 7.26 -9.39 -6.06
C ASP A 11 6.05 -8.51 -6.42
N PHE A 12 5.76 -8.41 -7.73
CA PHE A 12 4.57 -7.74 -8.23
C PHE A 12 3.26 -8.46 -7.83
N GLY A 13 3.33 -9.74 -7.43
CA GLY A 13 2.16 -10.52 -7.02
C GLY A 13 1.64 -10.08 -5.64
N LYS A 14 2.54 -9.66 -4.75
CA LYS A 14 2.17 -9.09 -3.44
C LYS A 14 1.98 -7.58 -3.43
N ALA A 15 2.35 -6.89 -4.50
CA ALA A 15 2.17 -5.44 -4.61
C ALA A 15 0.69 -5.06 -4.46
N GLY A 16 0.40 -4.06 -3.62
CA GLY A 16 -0.95 -3.56 -3.38
C GLY A 16 -1.67 -4.18 -2.18
N ASN A 17 -1.05 -5.16 -1.50
CA ASN A 17 -1.60 -5.76 -0.29
C ASN A 17 -1.68 -4.74 0.86
N ALA A 18 -0.64 -3.92 1.05
CA ALA A 18 -0.59 -2.93 2.11
C ALA A 18 -1.62 -1.81 1.87
N SER A 19 -1.62 -1.23 0.67
CA SER A 19 -2.58 -0.19 0.28
C SER A 19 -4.04 -0.69 0.35
N SER A 20 -4.30 -1.96 0.01
CA SER A 20 -5.62 -2.57 0.14
C SER A 20 -6.07 -2.78 1.59
N ALA A 21 -5.16 -3.18 2.49
CA ALA A 21 -5.45 -3.30 3.91
C ALA A 21 -5.77 -1.93 4.53
N VAL A 22 -4.96 -0.91 4.24
CA VAL A 22 -5.19 0.47 4.69
C VAL A 22 -6.52 1.02 4.14
N LYS A 23 -6.86 0.74 2.88
CA LYS A 23 -8.16 1.11 2.29
C LYS A 23 -9.34 0.56 3.10
N LYS A 24 -9.27 -0.70 3.55
CA LYS A 24 -10.34 -1.32 4.36
C LYS A 24 -10.48 -0.63 5.71
N ILE A 25 -9.36 -0.36 6.39
CA ILE A 25 -9.34 0.34 7.69
C ILE A 25 -9.93 1.75 7.57
N LEU A 26 -9.47 2.54 6.59
CA LEU A 26 -9.98 3.90 6.40
C LEU A 26 -11.49 3.94 6.09
N LYS A 27 -12.00 2.94 5.36
CA LYS A 27 -13.44 2.78 5.14
C LYS A 27 -14.19 2.43 6.42
N GLN A 28 -13.66 1.54 7.25
CA GLN A 28 -14.26 1.18 8.54
C GLN A 28 -14.31 2.37 9.51
N LEU A 29 -13.31 3.26 9.43
CA LEU A 29 -13.27 4.52 10.18
C LEU A 29 -14.14 5.64 9.55
N ASN A 30 -14.90 5.33 8.49
CA ASN A 30 -15.78 6.26 7.79
C ASN A 30 -15.06 7.53 7.28
N VAL A 31 -13.79 7.39 6.88
CA VAL A 31 -13.00 8.49 6.31
C VAL A 31 -13.55 8.89 4.96
N HIS A 32 -13.57 10.21 4.68
CA HIS A 32 -14.12 10.75 3.44
C HIS A 32 -13.49 10.09 2.19
N PRO A 33 -14.28 9.64 1.19
CA PRO A 33 -13.78 8.86 0.05
C PRO A 33 -12.64 9.53 -0.74
N LYS A 34 -12.65 10.86 -0.84
CA LYS A 34 -11.57 11.64 -1.49
C LYS A 34 -10.22 11.46 -0.78
N ILE A 35 -10.22 11.38 0.55
CA ILE A 35 -9.01 11.15 1.35
C ILE A 35 -8.57 9.70 1.17
N VAL A 36 -9.50 8.75 1.30
CA VAL A 36 -9.21 7.32 1.10
C VAL A 36 -8.54 7.08 -0.25
N LYS A 37 -9.10 7.64 -1.34
CA LYS A 37 -8.53 7.49 -2.69
C LYS A 37 -7.09 8.03 -2.76
N ARG A 38 -6.85 9.24 -2.25
CA ARG A 38 -5.51 9.87 -2.29
C ARG A 38 -4.48 9.05 -1.50
N THR A 39 -4.83 8.61 -0.30
CA THR A 39 -3.93 7.82 0.56
C THR A 39 -3.61 6.47 -0.07
N VAL A 40 -4.61 5.77 -0.59
CA VAL A 40 -4.44 4.44 -1.19
C VAL A 40 -3.62 4.49 -2.47
N VAL A 41 -3.82 5.51 -3.32
CA VAL A 41 -3.01 5.68 -4.54
C VAL A 41 -1.55 5.96 -4.19
N ALA A 42 -1.29 6.85 -3.23
CA ALA A 42 0.08 7.14 -2.80
C ALA A 42 0.78 5.90 -2.21
N LEU A 43 0.07 5.11 -1.40
CA LEU A 43 0.61 3.85 -0.87
C LEU A 43 0.88 2.83 -1.97
N TYR A 44 -0.04 2.69 -2.94
CA TYR A 44 0.15 1.77 -4.05
C TYR A 44 1.35 2.16 -4.92
N GLU A 45 1.52 3.45 -5.23
CA GLU A 45 2.70 3.94 -5.96
C GLU A 45 4.01 3.69 -5.19
N ALA A 46 3.99 3.85 -3.86
CA ALA A 46 5.12 3.50 -3.02
C ALA A 46 5.44 2.00 -3.06
N GLU A 47 4.44 1.12 -2.97
CA GLU A 47 4.61 -0.32 -3.12
C GLU A 47 5.21 -0.66 -4.49
N VAL A 48 4.67 -0.08 -5.57
CA VAL A 48 5.15 -0.30 -6.94
C VAL A 48 6.61 0.14 -7.09
N ASN A 49 6.99 1.28 -6.51
CA ASN A 49 8.37 1.75 -6.55
C ASN A 49 9.33 0.80 -5.83
N ILE A 50 8.93 0.24 -4.68
CA ILE A 50 9.74 -0.75 -3.96
C ILE A 50 9.89 -2.01 -4.82
N VAL A 51 8.79 -2.59 -5.30
CA VAL A 51 8.87 -3.85 -6.08
C VAL A 51 9.65 -3.65 -7.39
N ALA A 52 9.58 -2.47 -8.01
CA ALA A 52 10.29 -2.17 -9.25
C ALA A 52 11.78 -1.87 -9.06
N HIS A 53 12.17 -1.22 -7.96
CA HIS A 53 13.51 -0.64 -7.80
C HIS A 53 14.34 -1.22 -6.66
N ALA A 54 13.75 -1.97 -5.72
CA ALA A 54 14.49 -2.65 -4.67
C ALA A 54 15.17 -3.90 -5.21
N TYR A 55 16.21 -3.71 -6.04
CA TYR A 55 17.08 -4.79 -6.48
C TYR A 55 17.95 -5.24 -5.30
N LYS A 56 18.00 -6.55 -5.03
CA LYS A 56 19.02 -7.11 -4.13
C LYS A 56 20.36 -7.03 -4.86
N ALA A 57 21.27 -6.20 -4.35
CA ALA A 57 22.68 -6.15 -4.75
C ALA A 57 23.43 -7.38 -4.25
#